data_AF-A0A5K0WZY8-F1
#
_entry.id   AF-A0A5K0WZY8-F1
#
_cell.length_a   1.000
_cell.length_b   1.000
_cell.length_c   1.000
_cell.angle_alpha   90.00
_cell.angle_beta   90.00
_cell.angle_gamma   90.00
#
_symmetry.space_group_name_H-M   'P 1'
#
loop_
_entity.id
_entity.type
_entity.pdbx_description
1 polymer ?
#
loop_
_entity_poly.entity_id
_entity_poly.type
_entity_poly.pdbx_seq_one_letter_code
_entity_poly.pdbx_strand_id
1 'polypeptide(L)'
;EKISQPNFSHFSPIMNHAFVVFGQWLLGFLSFWYPGLSTPRREQAVPWHALMGITIFLLTICTAETGLAEKFIFQRLVRESEAYLVNFLGLMVLLFGAAVAFCVTH
;
A
#
# COMPACT_ATOMS: atom_id res chain seq x y z
N GLU A 1 -23.68 23.54 14.41
CA GLU A 1 -23.94 22.57 13.33
C GLU A 1 -22.97 21.40 13.48
N LYS A 2 -23.45 20.28 14.03
CA LYS A 2 -22.61 19.08 14.25
C LYS A 2 -22.57 18.37 12.90
N ILE A 3 -21.52 18.59 12.11
CA ILE A 3 -21.34 17.91 10.83
C ILE A 3 -21.37 16.41 11.13
N SER A 4 -22.44 15.75 10.71
CA SER A 4 -22.58 14.30 10.78
C SER A 4 -21.36 13.71 10.09
N GLN A 5 -20.50 13.03 10.85
CA GLN A 5 -19.36 12.33 10.31
C GLN A 5 -19.88 11.44 9.17
N PRO A 6 -19.32 11.52 7.96
CA PRO A 6 -19.75 10.63 6.89
C PRO A 6 -19.56 9.20 7.38
N ASN A 7 -20.56 8.36 7.17
CA ASN A 7 -20.50 6.95 7.54
C ASN A 7 -19.43 6.28 6.66
N PHE A 8 -18.21 6.14 7.19
CA PHE A 8 -17.07 5.52 6.50
C PHE A 8 -17.26 4.02 6.23
N SER A 9 -18.39 3.43 6.60
CA SER A 9 -18.72 2.03 6.26
C SER A 9 -18.79 1.77 4.76
N HIS A 10 -19.04 2.80 3.94
CA HIS A 10 -19.06 2.71 2.49
C HIS A 10 -17.67 2.80 1.82
N PHE A 11 -16.64 3.11 2.61
CA PHE A 11 -15.24 3.18 2.19
C PHE A 11 -14.45 2.16 3.00
N SER A 12 -14.55 0.88 2.65
CA SER A 12 -13.59 -0.13 3.13
C SER A 12 -12.50 -0.49 2.09
N PRO A 13 -11.78 0.48 1.46
CA PRO A 13 -10.59 0.12 0.70
C PRO A 13 -9.61 -0.67 1.56
N ILE A 14 -9.47 -0.34 2.85
CA ILE A 14 -8.56 -1.03 3.79
C ILE A 14 -8.86 -2.54 3.85
N MET A 15 -10.13 -2.94 3.82
CA MET A 15 -10.53 -4.34 3.86
C MET A 15 -10.19 -5.07 2.55
N ASN A 16 -10.34 -4.41 1.40
CA ASN A 16 -9.97 -4.97 0.09
C ASN A 16 -8.46 -5.16 -0.07
N HIS A 17 -7.64 -4.22 0.40
CA HIS A 17 -6.18 -4.34 0.35
C HIS A 17 -5.67 -5.48 1.23
N ALA A 18 -6.27 -5.68 2.41
CA ALA A 18 -5.89 -6.76 3.32
C ALA A 18 -6.05 -8.14 2.68
N PHE A 19 -7.15 -8.38 1.95
CA PHE A 19 -7.36 -9.64 1.23
C PHE A 19 -6.31 -9.88 0.13
N VAL A 20 -5.97 -8.83 -0.63
CA VAL A 20 -4.97 -8.92 -1.72
C VAL A 20 -3.57 -9.19 -1.15
N VAL A 21 -3.19 -8.50 -0.08
CA VAL A 21 -1.91 -8.71 0.62
C VAL A 21 -1.83 -10.14 1.18
N PHE A 22 -2.90 -10.60 1.83
CA PHE A 22 -2.96 -11.96 2.38
C PHE A 22 -2.86 -13.01 1.27
N GLY A 23 -3.58 -12.82 0.16
CA GLY A 23 -3.50 -13.71 -1.00
C GLY A 23 -2.09 -13.76 -1.60
N GLN A 24 -1.45 -12.60 -1.76
CA GLN A 24 -0.07 -12.53 -2.25
C GLN A 24 0.92 -13.25 -1.33
N TRP A 25 0.78 -13.06 -0.02
CA TRP A 25 1.59 -13.76 0.98
C TRP A 25 1.39 -15.27 0.91
N LEU A 26 0.13 -15.74 0.84
CA LEU A 26 -0.20 -17.16 0.76
C LEU A 26 0.34 -17.79 -0.53
N LEU A 27 0.21 -17.11 -1.68
CA LEU A 27 0.76 -17.55 -2.95
C LEU A 27 2.28 -17.67 -2.90
N GLY A 28 2.97 -16.68 -2.30
CA GLY A 28 4.42 -16.74 -2.09
C GLY A 28 4.83 -17.89 -1.18
N PHE A 29 4.12 -18.07 -0.07
CA PHE A 29 4.40 -19.13 0.90
C PHE A 29 4.25 -20.53 0.27
N LEU A 30 3.13 -20.80 -0.40
CA LEU A 30 2.86 -22.10 -1.01
C LEU A 30 3.79 -22.38 -2.20
N SER A 31 4.20 -21.33 -2.93
CA SER A 31 5.05 -21.47 -4.13
C SER A 31 6.52 -21.66 -3.83
N PHE A 32 7.05 -20.92 -2.84
CA PHE A 32 8.49 -20.82 -2.59
C PHE A 32 8.95 -21.43 -1.27
N TRP A 33 8.04 -21.66 -0.31
CA TRP A 33 8.39 -22.20 1.00
C TRP A 33 7.91 -23.65 1.19
N TYR A 34 6.61 -23.86 1.43
CA TYR A 34 6.05 -25.19 1.70
C TYR A 34 4.57 -25.26 1.28
N PRO A 35 4.11 -26.30 0.55
CA PRO A 35 4.85 -27.50 0.11
C PRO A 35 5.87 -27.25 -1.02
N GLY A 36 5.87 -26.04 -1.59
CA GLY A 36 6.77 -25.64 -2.67
C GLY A 36 6.32 -26.16 -4.03
N LEU A 37 6.39 -25.30 -5.05
CA LEU A 37 6.15 -25.73 -6.44
C LEU A 37 7.38 -26.43 -7.02
N SER A 38 7.18 -27.26 -8.05
CA SER A 38 8.29 -27.82 -8.83
C SER A 38 9.10 -26.70 -9.50
N THR A 39 10.42 -26.86 -9.64
CA THR A 39 11.35 -25.87 -10.22
C THR A 39 10.81 -25.13 -11.46
N PRO A 40 10.30 -25.79 -12.52
CA PRO A 40 9.79 -25.08 -13.71
C PRO A 40 8.55 -24.22 -13.43
N ARG A 41 7.70 -24.61 -12.47
CA ARG A 41 6.54 -23.81 -12.06
C ARG A 41 6.94 -22.64 -11.17
N ARG A 42 7.97 -22.81 -10.35
CA ARG A 42 8.54 -21.71 -9.55
C ARG A 42 9.14 -20.64 -10.45
N GLU A 43 9.92 -21.03 -11.45
CA GLU A 43 10.52 -20.09 -12.42
C GLU A 43 9.46 -19.26 -13.15
N GLN A 44 8.34 -19.88 -13.52
CA GLN A 44 7.20 -19.17 -14.10
C GLN A 44 6.48 -18.26 -13.09
N ALA A 45 6.41 -18.64 -11.82
CA ALA A 45 5.73 -17.88 -10.77
C ALA A 45 6.52 -16.67 -10.26
N VAL A 46 7.86 -16.71 -10.30
CA VAL A 46 8.74 -15.61 -9.84
C VAL A 46 8.37 -14.25 -10.44
N PRO A 47 8.29 -14.07 -11.78
CA PRO A 47 8.01 -12.76 -12.36
C PRO A 47 6.60 -12.25 -11.99
N TRP A 48 5.61 -13.14 -11.92
CA TRP A 48 4.25 -12.78 -11.51
C TRP A 48 4.19 -12.37 -10.03
N HIS A 49 4.85 -13.13 -9.16
CA HIS A 49 4.92 -12.81 -7.73
C HIS A 49 5.63 -11.46 -7.50
N ALA A 50 6.74 -11.20 -8.19
CA ALA A 50 7.43 -9.91 -8.11
C ALA A 50 6.56 -8.74 -8.60
N LEU A 51 5.90 -8.89 -9.75
CA LEU A 51 5.02 -7.87 -10.33
C LEU A 51 3.81 -7.55 -9.43
N MET A 52 3.16 -8.58 -8.89
CA MET A 52 2.05 -8.39 -7.95
C MET A 52 2.54 -7.73 -6.66
N GLY A 53 3.70 -8.14 -6.14
CA GLY A 53 4.31 -7.58 -4.94
C GLY A 53 4.57 -6.08 -5.06
N ILE A 54 5.21 -5.64 -6.16
CA ILE A 54 5.49 -4.21 -6.37
C ILE A 54 4.21 -3.40 -6.62
N THR A 55 3.22 -3.98 -7.30
CA THR A 55 1.91 -3.34 -7.51
C THR A 55 1.19 -3.09 -6.18
N ILE A 56 1.15 -4.10 -5.30
CA ILE A 56 0.53 -3.99 -3.98
C ILE A 56 1.27 -2.96 -3.12
N PHE A 57 2.60 -2.96 -3.17
CA PHE A 57 3.42 -1.99 -2.44
C PHE A 57 3.08 -0.53 -2.84
N LEU A 58 3.06 -0.23 -4.15
CA LEU A 58 2.72 1.10 -4.66
C LEU A 58 1.27 1.49 -4.31
N LEU A 59 0.34 0.54 -4.42
CA LEU A 59 -1.06 0.78 -4.07
C LEU A 59 -1.24 1.08 -2.57
N THR A 60 -0.43 0.45 -1.72
CA THR A 60 -0.43 0.70 -0.27
C THR A 60 0.12 2.09 0.04
N ILE A 61 1.14 2.55 -0.70
CA ILE A 61 1.64 3.94 -0.62
C ILE A 61 0.55 4.93 -1.00
N CYS A 62 -0.09 4.76 -2.17
CA CYS A 62 -1.18 5.63 -2.60
C CYS A 62 -2.34 5.67 -1.58
N THR A 63 -2.65 4.52 -0.98
CA THR A 63 -3.69 4.42 0.07
C THR A 63 -3.27 5.19 1.34
N ALA A 64 -2.00 5.08 1.75
CA ALA A 64 -1.47 5.81 2.90
C ALA A 64 -1.49 7.32 2.67
N GLU A 65 -1.10 7.79 1.49
CA GLU A 65 -1.16 9.21 1.12
C GLU A 65 -2.59 9.73 1.06
N THR A 66 -3.51 8.97 0.45
CA THR A 66 -4.94 9.34 0.39
C THR A 66 -5.52 9.43 1.79
N GLY A 67 -5.24 8.46 2.67
CA GLY A 67 -5.69 8.48 4.06
C GLY A 67 -5.09 9.64 4.87
N LEU A 68 -3.85 10.01 4.58
CA LEU A 68 -3.18 11.17 5.18
C LEU A 68 -3.84 12.48 4.72
N ALA A 69 -4.14 12.60 3.42
CA ALA A 69 -4.85 13.75 2.84
C ALA A 69 -6.29 13.89 3.38
N GLU A 70 -7.02 12.78 3.51
CA GLU A 70 -8.36 12.76 4.12
C GLU A 70 -8.32 13.23 5.57
N LYS A 71 -7.40 12.70 6.38
CA LYS A 71 -7.20 13.15 7.77
C LYS A 71 -6.92 14.64 7.84
N PHE A 72 -6.07 15.15 6.95
CA PHE A 72 -5.73 16.56 6.87
C PHE A 72 -6.95 17.46 6.57
N ILE A 73 -7.75 17.09 5.56
CA ILE A 73 -8.93 17.82 5.13
C ILE A 73 -10.04 17.76 6.19
N PHE A 74 -10.34 16.57 6.73
CA PHE A 74 -11.45 16.37 7.67
C PHE A 74 -11.17 16.91 9.07
N GLN A 75 -9.92 16.83 9.55
CA GLN A 75 -9.58 17.41 10.84
C GLN A 75 -9.36 18.91 10.77
N ARG A 76 -9.40 19.52 9.56
CA ARG A 76 -9.09 20.93 9.33
C ARG A 76 -7.86 21.33 10.13
N LEU A 77 -6.71 20.66 9.92
CA LEU A 77 -5.47 21.08 10.57
C LEU A 77 -5.10 22.47 10.03
N VAL A 78 -5.64 23.52 10.66
CA VAL A 78 -5.46 24.95 10.29
C VAL A 78 -4.10 25.48 10.75
N ARG A 79 -3.30 24.65 11.43
CA ARG A 79 -1.96 25.05 11.89
C ARG A 79 -0.95 24.78 10.78
N GLU A 80 -0.35 25.85 10.28
CA GLU A 80 0.73 25.83 9.27
C GLU A 80 1.80 24.77 9.59
N SER A 81 2.21 24.65 10.86
CA SER A 81 3.22 23.68 11.29
C SER A 81 2.83 22.22 11.05
N GLU A 82 1.55 21.86 11.22
CA GLU A 82 1.05 20.50 11.04
C GLU A 82 0.92 20.16 9.55
N ALA A 83 0.54 21.14 8.72
CA ALA A 83 0.49 20.99 7.26
C ALA A 83 1.88 20.71 6.65
N TYR A 84 2.92 21.41 7.10
CA TYR A 84 4.28 21.15 6.64
C TYR A 84 4.78 19.75 7.00
N LEU A 85 4.48 19.27 8.22
CA LEU A 85 4.85 17.92 8.66
C LEU A 85 4.14 16.83 7.84
N VAL A 86 2.83 17.02 7.58
CA VAL A 86 2.03 16.09 6.78
C VAL A 86 2.55 16.02 5.34
N ASN A 87 2.83 17.17 4.71
CA ASN A 87 3.39 17.21 3.36
C ASN A 87 4.80 16.60 3.29
N PHE A 88 5.65 16.88 4.29
CA PHE A 88 6.98 16.30 4.38
C PHE A 88 6.92 14.77 4.52
N LEU A 89 6.00 14.27 5.35
CA LEU A 89 5.79 12.83 5.52
C LEU A 89 5.31 12.18 4.21
N GLY A 90 4.33 12.79 3.52
CA GLY A 90 3.87 12.29 2.21
C GLY A 90 5.02 12.21 1.19
N LEU A 91 5.81 13.27 1.08
CA LEU A 91 6.98 13.29 0.20
C LEU A 91 8.02 12.22 0.55
N MET A 92 8.30 12.02 1.84
CA MET A 92 9.22 10.96 2.29
C MET A 92 8.72 9.57 1.92
N VAL A 93 7.42 9.31 2.06
CA VAL A 93 6.80 8.03 1.68
C VAL A 93 6.87 7.81 0.16
N LEU A 94 6.63 8.85 -0.64
CA LEU A 94 6.79 8.79 -2.10
C LEU A 94 8.22 8.51 -2.54
N LEU A 95 9.19 9.23 -1.98
CA LEU A 95 10.60 9.03 -2.29
C LEU A 95 11.07 7.63 -1.89
N PHE A 96 10.61 7.12 -0.76
CA PHE A 96 10.85 5.74 -0.35
C PHE A 96 10.26 4.74 -1.36
N GLY A 97 9.02 4.97 -1.79
CA GLY A 97 8.37 4.16 -2.84
C GLY A 97 9.16 4.11 -4.14
N ALA A 98 9.60 5.27 -4.61
CA ALA A 98 10.41 5.41 -5.82
C ALA A 98 11.77 4.71 -5.69
N ALA A 99 12.46 4.85 -4.54
CA ALA A 99 13.73 4.19 -4.28
C ALA A 99 13.59 2.67 -4.28
N VAL A 100 12.57 2.12 -3.61
CA VAL A 100 12.31 0.67 -3.60
C VAL A 100 11.98 0.18 -5.01
N ALA A 101 11.14 0.90 -5.76
CA ALA A 101 10.80 0.52 -7.14
C ALA A 101 12.04 0.53 -8.06
N PHE A 102 12.93 1.50 -7.88
CA PHE A 102 14.21 1.54 -8.60
C PHE A 102 15.08 0.33 -8.26
N CYS A 103 15.29 0.03 -6.98
CA CYS A 103 16.10 -1.11 -6.52
C CYS A 103 15.54 -2.49 -6.93
N VAL A 104 14.24 -2.60 -7.17
CA VAL A 104 13.63 -3.87 -7.64
C VAL A 104 13.78 -4.04 -9.15
N THR A 105 13.90 -2.94 -9.89
CA THR A 105 13.96 -2.95 -11.36
C THR A 105 15.38 -2.91 -11.92
N HIS A 106 16.35 -2.44 -11.14
CA HIS A 106 17.76 -2.28 -11.51
C HIS A 106 18.66 -2.96 -10.47
#